data_AF-A0A8X6TYV8-F1
#
_entry.id   AF-A0A8X6TYV8-F1
#
_cell.length_a   1.000
_cell.length_b   1.000
_cell.length_c   1.000
_cell.angle_alpha   90.00
_cell.angle_beta   90.00
_cell.angle_gamma   90.00
#
_symmetry.space_group_name_H-M   'P 1'
#
loop_
_entity.id
_entity.type
_entity.pdbx_description
1 polymer ?
#
loop_
_entity_poly.entity_id
_entity_poly.type
_entity_poly.pdbx_seq_one_letter_code
_entity_poly.pdbx_strand_id
1 'polypeptide(L)'
;MGPKKTLELIKYFFFWAGLRTDVKKFCESCKECQLTRSVRINDRSKITPVARPELPFQVVKLDLIGPIDPPSSKGYKYILCLVNQHTRWGEAVPLTSCSAKGTCKLC
;
A
#
# COMPACT_ATOMS: atom_id res chain seq x y z
N MET A 1 18.82 13.52 8.02
CA MET A 1 19.94 14.18 7.32
C MET A 1 20.69 13.13 6.51
N GLY A 2 21.26 13.43 5.34
CA GLY A 2 21.84 12.42 4.44
C GLY A 2 23.26 12.76 3.99
N PRO A 3 23.97 11.84 3.30
CA PRO A 3 25.41 11.93 3.01
C PRO A 3 25.85 13.28 2.42
N LYS A 4 25.06 13.84 1.50
CA LYS A 4 25.34 15.14 0.89
C LYS A 4 25.36 16.28 1.92
N LYS A 5 24.29 16.41 2.73
CA LYS A 5 24.18 17.49 3.71
C LYS A 5 25.21 17.33 4.84
N THR A 6 25.49 16.09 5.24
CA THR A 6 26.52 15.79 6.25
C THR A 6 27.91 16.17 5.74
N LEU A 7 28.22 15.85 4.48
CA LEU A 7 29.50 16.21 3.85
C LEU A 7 29.66 17.73 3.76
N GLU A 8 28.59 18.44 3.36
CA GLU A 8 28.59 19.90 3.28
C GLU A 8 28.92 20.55 4.62
N LEU A 9 28.46 20.01 5.75
CA LEU A 9 28.82 20.57 7.07
C LEU A 9 30.26 20.23 7.49
N ILE A 10 30.70 18.99 7.29
CA ILE A 10 32.01 18.54 7.79
C ILE A 10 33.15 19.22 7.02
N LYS A 11 32.99 19.46 5.71
CA LYS A 11 34.04 20.07 4.88
C LYS A 11 34.38 21.52 5.26
N TYR A 12 33.52 22.21 6.02
CA TYR A 12 33.83 23.56 6.52
C TYR A 12 34.93 23.57 7.57
N PHE A 13 35.08 22.46 8.32
CA PHE A 13 35.97 22.38 9.47
C PHE A 13 37.11 21.39 9.29
N PHE A 14 36.95 20.40 8.41
CA PHE A 14 37.91 19.31 8.26
C PHE A 14 38.16 18.93 6.80
N PHE A 15 39.38 18.48 6.51
CA PHE A 15 39.78 17.96 5.21
C PHE A 15 40.72 16.76 5.36
N TRP A 16 40.46 15.70 4.61
CA TRP A 16 41.38 14.58 4.40
C TRP A 16 41.05 13.83 3.10
N ALA A 17 42.02 13.07 2.61
CA ALA A 17 41.82 12.18 1.47
C ALA A 17 40.80 11.09 1.82
N GLY A 18 39.63 11.11 1.18
CA GLY A 18 38.56 10.12 1.43
C GLY A 18 37.39 10.61 2.28
N LEU A 19 37.38 11.86 2.76
CA LEU A 19 36.29 12.44 3.56
C LEU A 19 34.89 12.12 3.03
N ARG A 20 34.67 12.29 1.72
CA ARG A 20 33.38 11.98 1.07
C ARG A 20 32.99 10.51 1.22
N THR A 21 33.94 9.60 1.08
CA THR A 21 33.73 8.16 1.20
C THR A 21 33.38 7.78 2.63
N ASP A 22 34.07 8.35 3.61
CA ASP A 22 33.83 8.04 5.02
C ASP A 22 32.48 8.58 5.50
N VAL A 23 32.13 9.81 5.11
CA VAL A 23 30.80 10.37 5.40
C VAL A 23 29.69 9.52 4.78
N LYS A 24 29.89 9.04 3.55
CA LYS A 24 28.94 8.13 2.90
C LYS A 24 28.79 6.83 3.70
N LYS A 25 29.91 6.16 4.03
CA LYS A 25 29.93 4.91 4.80
C LYS A 25 29.25 5.08 6.16
N PHE A 26 29.53 6.17 6.87
CA PHE A 26 28.92 6.47 8.17
C PHE A 26 27.40 6.66 8.05
N CYS A 27 26.94 7.44 7.07
CA CYS A 27 25.52 7.62 6.85
C CYS A 27 24.83 6.30 6.45
N GLU A 28 25.50 5.44 5.68
CA GLU A 28 25.01 4.11 5.29
C GLU A 28 24.97 3.12 6.46
N SER A 29 25.89 3.20 7.42
CA SER A 29 25.90 2.34 8.62
C SER A 29 24.96 2.80 9.73
N CYS A 30 24.45 4.03 9.68
CA CYS A 30 23.57 4.58 10.70
C CYS A 30 22.15 3.97 10.63
N LYS A 31 21.82 3.09 11.57
CA LYS A 31 20.51 2.40 11.67
C LYS A 31 19.31 3.35 11.61
N GLU A 32 19.30 4.39 12.45
CA GLU A 32 18.20 5.35 12.52
C GLU A 32 18.02 6.10 11.20
N CYS A 33 19.13 6.46 10.53
CA CYS A 33 19.07 7.09 9.22
C CYS A 33 18.55 6.13 8.15
N GLN A 34 18.87 4.84 8.21
CA GLN A 34 18.35 3.85 7.25
C GLN A 34 16.86 3.57 7.45
N LEU A 35 16.39 3.51 8.71
CA LEU A 35 14.97 3.26 9.03
C LEU A 35 14.06 4.46 8.70
N THR A 36 14.54 5.68 8.92
CA THR A 36 13.73 6.90 8.75
C THR A 36 13.84 7.53 7.36
N ARG A 37 14.86 7.16 6.59
CA ARG A 37 15.06 7.72 5.25
C ARG A 37 13.89 7.33 4.36
N SER A 38 13.29 8.35 3.73
CA SER A 38 12.38 8.13 2.61
C SER A 38 13.13 7.42 1.47
N VAL A 39 12.79 6.15 1.25
CA VAL A 39 13.21 5.42 0.06
C VAL A 39 12.22 5.79 -1.03
N ARG A 40 12.69 6.51 -2.06
CA ARG A 40 11.94 6.62 -3.31
C ARG A 40 12.02 5.27 -4.01
N ILE A 41 11.12 4.37 -3.62
CA ILE A 41 10.97 3.06 -4.26
C ILE A 41 10.38 3.33 -5.64
N ASN A 42 11.23 3.34 -6.67
CA ASN A 42 10.80 3.26 -8.07
C ASN A 42 10.48 1.81 -8.49
N ASP A 43 10.48 0.86 -7.55
CA ASP A 43 10.09 -0.54 -7.75
C ASP A 43 8.57 -0.71 -7.82
N ARG A 44 7.91 0.10 -8.64
CA ARG A 44 6.58 -0.25 -9.11
C ARG A 44 6.79 -1.25 -10.23
N SER A 45 6.65 -2.53 -9.92
CA SER A 45 6.50 -3.57 -10.93
C SER A 45 5.50 -3.10 -11.99
N LYS A 46 5.82 -3.30 -13.28
CA LYS A 46 4.94 -2.88 -14.38
C LYS A 46 3.55 -3.51 -14.16
N ILE A 47 2.51 -2.68 -14.18
CA ILE A 47 1.13 -3.17 -14.08
C ILE A 47 0.85 -4.01 -15.32
N THR A 48 0.67 -5.32 -15.14
CA THR A 48 0.30 -6.25 -16.22
C THR A 48 -1.21 -6.40 -16.28
N PRO A 49 -1.83 -6.35 -17.48
CA PRO A 49 -3.25 -6.63 -17.63
C PRO A 49 -3.59 -8.04 -17.14
N VAL A 50 -4.64 -8.17 -16.35
CA VAL A 50 -5.21 -9.47 -15.99
C VAL A 50 -6.13 -9.92 -17.12
N ALA A 51 -5.95 -11.15 -17.61
CA ALA A 51 -6.80 -11.72 -18.65
C ALA A 51 -8.28 -11.70 -18.21
N ARG A 52 -9.16 -11.40 -19.16
CA ARG A 52 -10.61 -11.48 -18.94
C ARG A 52 -11.02 -12.96 -19.02
N PRO A 53 -11.82 -13.47 -18.07
CA PRO A 53 -12.38 -14.82 -18.20
C PRO A 53 -13.27 -14.94 -19.44
N GLU A 54 -13.44 -16.16 -19.95
CA GLU A 54 -14.22 -16.43 -21.16
C GLU A 54 -15.73 -16.45 -20.91
N LEU A 55 -16.13 -16.85 -19.70
CA LEU A 55 -17.53 -16.99 -19.31
C LEU A 55 -17.88 -16.11 -18.10
N PRO A 56 -19.14 -15.65 -17.99
CA PRO A 56 -19.65 -15.04 -16.77
C PRO A 56 -19.41 -15.93 -15.54
N PHE A 57 -19.11 -15.30 -14.39
CA PHE A 57 -18.98 -15.94 -13.07
C PHE A 57 -17.81 -16.92 -12.90
N GLN A 58 -16.93 -17.08 -13.88
CA GLN A 58 -15.65 -17.79 -13.69
C GLN A 58 -14.72 -17.09 -12.69
N VAL A 59 -14.71 -15.76 -12.70
CA VAL A 59 -13.98 -14.95 -11.71
C VAL A 59 -14.88 -13.83 -11.22
N VAL A 60 -15.08 -13.78 -9.90
CA VAL A 60 -15.77 -12.71 -9.19
C VAL A 60 -14.77 -12.05 -8.25
N LYS A 61 -14.69 -10.72 -8.32
CA LYS A 61 -13.90 -9.92 -7.39
C LYS A 61 -14.79 -9.51 -6.23
N LEU A 62 -14.32 -9.78 -5.02
CA LEU A 62 -14.99 -9.40 -3.77
C LEU A 62 -14.18 -8.29 -3.11
N ASP A 63 -14.86 -7.27 -2.62
CA ASP A 63 -14.26 -6.23 -1.79
C ASP A 63 -15.21 -5.82 -0.67
N LEU A 64 -14.66 -5.29 0.41
CA LEU A 64 -15.42 -4.81 1.56
C LEU A 64 -15.16 -3.32 1.76
N ILE A 65 -16.24 -2.54 1.66
CA ILE A 65 -16.21 -1.09 1.92
C ILE A 65 -16.69 -0.85 3.35
N GLY A 66 -15.90 -0.10 4.12
CA GLY A 66 -16.27 0.41 5.44
C GLY A 66 -15.14 0.33 6.48
N PRO A 67 -15.44 0.61 7.76
CA PRO A 67 -16.76 0.93 8.30
C PRO A 67 -17.28 2.30 7.82
N ILE A 68 -18.57 2.36 7.50
CA ILE A 68 -19.31 3.60 7.17
C ILE A 68 -19.84 4.17 8.48
N ASP A 69 -19.55 5.45 8.71
CA ASP A 69 -20.04 6.22 9.86
C ASP A 69 -20.69 7.53 9.37
N PRO A 70 -21.92 7.86 9.84
CA PRO A 70 -22.75 7.07 10.75
C PRO A 70 -23.32 5.79 10.09
N PRO A 71 -23.63 4.75 10.88
CA PRO A 71 -24.29 3.56 10.37
C PRO A 71 -25.71 3.89 9.88
N SER A 72 -26.26 3.04 9.01
CA SER A 72 -27.68 3.13 8.64
C SER A 72 -28.60 2.90 9.85
N SER A 73 -29.88 3.27 9.72
CA SER A 73 -30.90 3.03 10.75
C SER A 73 -31.04 1.56 11.18
N LYS A 74 -30.65 0.62 10.31
CA LYS A 74 -30.65 -0.83 10.59
C LYS A 74 -29.29 -1.36 11.06
N GLY A 75 -28.31 -0.49 11.31
CA GLY A 75 -26.98 -0.85 11.81
C GLY A 75 -26.01 -1.41 10.75
N TYR A 76 -26.36 -1.35 9.45
CA TYR A 76 -25.41 -1.67 8.39
C TYR A 76 -24.32 -0.60 8.33
N LYS A 77 -23.07 -1.06 8.36
CA LYS A 77 -21.85 -0.23 8.39
C LYS A 77 -20.78 -0.71 7.42
N TYR A 78 -21.04 -1.76 6.67
CA TYR A 78 -20.16 -2.27 5.62
C TYR A 78 -20.96 -2.55 4.36
N ILE A 79 -20.29 -2.60 3.22
CA ILE A 79 -20.86 -3.03 1.95
C ILE A 79 -19.92 -4.10 1.37
N LEU A 80 -20.46 -5.28 1.09
CA LEU A 80 -19.79 -6.30 0.29
C LEU A 80 -20.04 -5.98 -1.19
N CYS A 81 -18.98 -5.70 -1.92
CA CYS A 81 -19.02 -5.44 -3.36
C CYS A 81 -18.56 -6.68 -4.11
N LEU A 82 -19.40 -7.17 -5.02
CA LEU A 82 -19.11 -8.27 -5.93
C LEU A 82 -19.04 -7.72 -7.34
N VAL A 83 -17.99 -8.05 -8.09
CA VAL A 83 -17.87 -7.68 -9.50
C VAL A 83 -17.50 -8.89 -10.33
N ASN A 84 -18.37 -9.26 -11.26
CA ASN A 84 -18.10 -10.27 -12.27
C ASN A 84 -17.04 -9.72 -13.25
N GLN A 85 -15.90 -10.41 -13.35
CA GLN A 85 -14.77 -9.92 -14.16
C GLN A 85 -15.03 -9.99 -15.67
N HIS A 86 -15.88 -10.92 -16.13
CA HIS A 86 -16.26 -11.05 -17.53
C HIS A 86 -17.24 -9.94 -17.92
N THR A 87 -18.43 -9.92 -17.30
CA THR A 87 -19.54 -9.02 -17.68
C THR A 87 -19.39 -7.61 -17.13
N ARG A 88 -18.53 -7.39 -16.11
CA ARG A 88 -18.49 -6.16 -15.29
C ARG A 88 -19.78 -5.89 -14.51
N TRP A 89 -20.67 -6.88 -14.42
CA TRP A 89 -21.84 -6.78 -13.57
C TRP A 89 -21.42 -6.69 -12.11
N GLY A 90 -21.99 -5.72 -11.39
CA GLY A 90 -21.66 -5.41 -10.00
C GLY A 90 -22.87 -5.57 -9.10
N GLU A 91 -22.63 -6.09 -7.90
CA GLU A 91 -23.62 -6.19 -6.83
C GLU A 91 -23.05 -5.65 -5.51
N ALA A 92 -23.88 -4.98 -4.73
CA ALA A 92 -23.49 -4.36 -3.48
C ALA A 92 -24.47 -4.77 -2.38
N VAL A 93 -23.98 -5.50 -1.39
CA VAL A 93 -24.80 -6.07 -0.32
C VAL A 93 -24.43 -5.42 1.02
N PRO A 94 -25.39 -4.84 1.76
CA PRO A 94 -25.09 -4.19 3.03
C PRO A 94 -24.82 -5.23 4.13
N LEU A 95 -23.83 -4.93 4.98
CA LEU A 95 -23.37 -5.79 6.07
C LEU A 95 -23.29 -5.02 7.40
N THR A 96 -23.70 -5.69 8.49
CA THR A 96 -23.55 -5.16 9.86
C THR A 96 -22.19 -5.50 10.46
N SER A 97 -21.49 -6.50 9.92
CA SER A 97 -20.18 -6.98 10.35
C SER A 97 -19.37 -7.49 9.15
N CYS A 98 -18.05 -7.27 9.16
CA CYS A 98 -17.09 -7.78 8.16
C CYS A 98 -16.64 -9.23 8.44
N SER A 99 -17.28 -9.93 9.38
CA SER A 99 -16.94 -11.33 9.68
C SER A 99 -17.22 -12.26 8.50
N ALA A 100 -16.43 -13.34 8.41
CA ALA A 100 -16.66 -14.40 7.41
C ALA A 100 -18.09 -14.95 7.50
N LYS A 101 -18.62 -15.14 8.72
CA LYS A 101 -20.00 -15.59 8.94
C LYS A 101 -21.05 -14.61 8.40
N GLY A 102 -20.78 -13.30 8.46
CA GLY A 102 -21.65 -12.27 7.86
C GLY A 102 -21.64 -12.34 6.33
N THR A 103 -20.47 -12.56 5.75
CA THR A 103 -20.25 -12.64 4.30
C THR A 103 -20.84 -13.93 3.70
N CYS A 104 -20.57 -15.09 4.30
CA CYS A 104 -21.01 -16.40 3.80
C CYS A 104 -22.52 -16.64 3.88
N LYS A 105 -23.28 -15.81 4.58
CA LYS A 105 -24.76 -15.91 4.58
C LYS A 105 -25.39 -15.35 3.31
N LEU A 106 -24.62 -14.64 2.50
CA LEU A 106 -25.08 -13.90 1.32
C LEU A 106 -24.65 -14.54 0.01
N CYS A 107 -23.67 -15.45 0.06
CA CYS A 107 -23.27 -16.32 -1.05
C CYS A 107 -23.98 -17.66 -0.95
#